data_AF-A0A105IYI0-F1
#
_entry.id   AF-A0A105IYI0-F1
#
_cell.length_a   1.000
_cell.length_b   1.000
_cell.length_c   1.000
_cell.angle_alpha   90.00
_cell.angle_beta   90.00
_cell.angle_gamma   90.00
#
_symmetry.space_group_name_H-M   'P 1'
#
loop_
_entity.id
_entity.type
_entity.pdbx_description
1 polymer ?
#
loop_
_entity_poly.entity_id
_entity_poly.type
_entity_poly.pdbx_seq_one_letter_code
_entity_poly.pdbx_strand_id
1 'polypeptide(L)' 'MATLASTTVVTAFDPAALSIDQRRDYLRALWRADVDPLLFVGTARRLGYVLGCYWDVDAGMPVLTPIVLH' A
#
# COMPACT_ATOMS: atom_id res chain seq x y z
N MET A 1 42.52 -0.01 -10.28
CA MET A 1 41.67 0.19 -9.08
C MET A 1 40.23 0.11 -9.53
N ALA A 2 39.49 -0.92 -9.11
CA ALA A 2 38.06 -1.04 -9.38
C ALA A 2 37.30 -0.57 -8.14
N THR A 3 36.62 0.55 -8.24
CA THR A 3 35.74 1.05 -7.19
C THR A 3 34.50 0.16 -7.16
N LEU A 4 34.37 -0.68 -6.13
CA LEU A 4 33.13 -1.39 -5.84
C LEU A 4 32.06 -0.35 -5.51
N ALA A 5 31.16 -0.09 -6.45
CA ALA A 5 29.93 0.62 -6.16
C ALA A 5 29.11 -0.26 -5.22
N SER A 6 29.11 0.06 -3.92
CA SER A 6 28.15 -0.50 -2.97
C SER A 6 26.77 0.02 -3.36
N THR A 7 26.13 -0.64 -4.31
CA THR A 7 24.71 -0.44 -4.61
C THR A 7 23.96 -0.79 -3.34
N THR A 8 23.37 0.21 -2.68
CA THR A 8 22.48 -0.03 -1.55
C THR A 8 21.38 -0.95 -2.06
N VAL A 9 21.36 -2.21 -1.62
CA VAL A 9 20.31 -3.15 -1.97
C VAL A 9 19.06 -2.62 -1.29
N VAL A 10 18.27 -1.84 -2.02
CA VAL A 10 16.90 -1.51 -1.62
C VAL A 10 16.18 -2.84 -1.64
N THR A 11 16.00 -3.45 -0.49
CA THR A 11 15.16 -4.62 -0.33
C THR A 11 13.81 -4.29 -0.92
N ALA A 12 13.36 -5.09 -1.90
CA ALA A 12 12.04 -4.93 -2.48
C ALA A 12 11.03 -4.89 -1.33
N PHE A 13 10.19 -3.85 -1.31
CA PHE A 13 9.13 -3.73 -0.33
C PHE A 13 8.21 -4.94 -0.50
N ASP A 14 8.24 -5.86 0.48
CA ASP A 14 7.40 -7.05 0.47
C ASP A 14 6.09 -6.77 1.20
N PRO A 15 4.98 -6.53 0.48
CA PRO A 15 3.68 -6.33 1.09
C PRO A 15 3.17 -7.56 1.85
N ALA A 16 3.69 -8.77 1.57
CA ALA A 16 3.29 -9.99 2.27
C ALA A 16 3.81 -10.04 3.70
N ALA A 17 4.97 -9.41 3.97
CA ALA A 17 5.57 -9.33 5.30
C ALA A 17 4.82 -8.38 6.26
N LEU A 18 3.95 -7.51 5.74
CA LEU A 18 3.19 -6.58 6.57
C LEU A 18 1.98 -7.25 7.21
N SER A 19 1.76 -6.97 8.51
CA SER A 19 0.52 -7.30 9.19
C SER A 19 -0.66 -6.54 8.58
N ILE A 20 -1.89 -7.02 8.80
CA ILE A 20 -3.11 -6.39 8.28
C ILE A 20 -3.21 -4.92 8.72
N ASP A 21 -2.88 -4.62 9.99
CA ASP A 21 -2.94 -3.26 10.51
C ASP A 21 -1.90 -2.35 9.84
N GLN A 22 -0.68 -2.85 9.64
CA GLN A 22 0.36 -2.11 8.94
C GLN A 22 -0.01 -1.79 7.49
N ARG A 23 -0.71 -2.69 6.79
CA ARG A 23 -1.19 -2.44 5.42
C ARG A 23 -2.24 -1.33 5.40
N ARG A 24 -3.18 -1.34 6.35
CA ARG A 24 -4.23 -0.31 6.47
C ARG A 24 -3.63 1.05 6.79
N ASP A 25 -2.69 1.11 7.72
CA ASP A 25 -2.03 2.36 8.08
C ASP A 25 -1.17 2.91 6.95
N TYR A 26 -0.47 2.05 6.21
CA TYR A 26 0.25 2.45 5.01
C TYR A 26 -0.68 3.05 3.94
N LEU A 27 -1.83 2.41 3.68
CA LEU A 27 -2.81 2.93 2.72
C LEU A 27 -3.42 4.25 3.20
N ARG A 28 -3.72 4.40 4.49
CA ARG A 28 -4.16 5.69 5.04
C ARG A 28 -3.11 6.79 4.85
N ALA A 29 -1.84 6.46 5.04
CA ALA A 29 -0.75 7.41 4.84
C ALA A 29 -0.64 7.84 3.37
N LEU A 30 -0.75 6.89 2.43
CA LEU A 30 -0.78 7.20 0.99
C LEU A 30 -1.97 8.09 0.62
N TRP A 31 -3.16 7.77 1.13
CA TRP A 31 -4.37 8.57 0.87
C TRP A 31 -4.20 10.01 1.36
N ARG A 32 -3.69 10.19 2.59
CA ARG A 32 -3.42 11.51 3.17
C ARG A 32 -2.34 12.29 2.44
N ALA A 33 -1.43 11.60 1.76
CA ALA A 33 -0.40 12.20 0.94
C ALA A 33 -0.92 12.65 -0.45
N ASP A 34 -2.22 12.49 -0.72
CA ASP A 34 -2.89 12.88 -1.97
C ASP A 34 -2.19 12.30 -3.20
N VAL A 35 -1.78 11.03 -3.11
CA VAL A 35 -1.16 10.34 -4.24
C VAL A 35 -2.17 10.13 -5.36
N ASP A 36 -1.66 10.00 -6.58
CA ASP A 36 -2.47 9.74 -7.76
C ASP A 36 -3.47 8.58 -7.50
N PRO A 37 -4.77 8.75 -7.79
CA PRO A 37 -5.79 7.75 -7.50
C PRO A 37 -5.56 6.39 -8.17
N LEU A 38 -4.99 6.34 -9.39
CA LEU A 38 -4.68 5.08 -10.05
C LEU A 38 -3.51 4.36 -9.36
N LEU A 39 -2.49 5.09 -8.94
CA LEU A 39 -1.41 4.54 -8.12
C LEU A 39 -1.92 4.02 -6.78
N PHE A 40 -2.83 4.75 -6.13
CA PHE A 40 -3.46 4.31 -4.90
C PHE A 40 -4.20 2.99 -5.08
N VAL A 41 -5.09 2.90 -6.08
CA VAL A 41 -5.87 1.70 -6.38
C VAL A 41 -4.96 0.51 -6.71
N GLY A 42 -3.91 0.73 -7.50
CA GLY A 42 -2.93 -0.31 -7.84
C GLY A 42 -2.18 -0.82 -6.60
N THR A 43 -1.82 0.09 -5.70
CA THR A 43 -1.12 -0.25 -4.45
C THR A 43 -2.05 -0.99 -3.48
N ALA A 44 -3.30 -0.55 -3.33
CA ALA A 44 -4.31 -1.23 -2.53
C ALA A 44 -4.52 -2.67 -3.02
N ARG A 45 -4.64 -2.89 -4.33
CA ARG A 45 -4.76 -4.23 -4.91
C ARG A 45 -3.57 -5.12 -4.63
N ARG A 46 -2.34 -4.59 -4.74
CA ARG A 46 -1.11 -5.33 -4.40
C ARG A 46 -1.04 -5.73 -2.93
N LEU A 47 -1.64 -4.94 -2.04
CA LEU A 47 -1.73 -5.23 -0.60
C LEU A 47 -2.89 -6.16 -0.24
N GLY A 48 -3.67 -6.59 -1.24
CA GLY A 48 -4.81 -7.50 -1.06
C GLY A 48 -6.12 -6.78 -0.74
N TYR A 49 -6.28 -5.53 -1.17
CA TYR A 49 -7.50 -4.74 -0.96
C TYR A 49 -8.12 -4.27 -2.27
N VAL A 50 -9.44 -4.13 -2.26
CA VAL A 50 -10.20 -3.38 -3.25
C VAL A 50 -10.86 -2.20 -2.56
N LEU A 51 -11.02 -1.09 -3.28
CA LEU A 51 -11.82 0.03 -2.78
C LEU A 51 -13.29 -0.32 -2.94
N GLY A 52 -14.05 -0.21 -1.85
CA GLY A 52 -15.50 -0.23 -1.89
C GLY A 52 -16.06 1.09 -2.41
N CYS A 53 -17.31 1.07 -2.88
CA CYS A 53 -18.04 2.28 -3.29
C CYS A 53 -18.56 3.11 -2.11
N TYR A 54 -18.08 2.82 -0.89
CA TYR A 54 -18.47 3.49 0.35
C TYR A 54 -17.31 4.30 0.90
N TRP A 55 -17.65 5.32 1.67
CA TRP A 55 -16.68 6.17 2.35
C TRP A 55 -16.56 5.78 3.82
N ASP A 56 -15.33 5.57 4.29
CA ASP A 56 -15.00 5.38 5.71
C ASP A 56 -14.81 6.76 6.35
N VAL A 57 -15.77 7.19 7.16
CA VAL A 57 -15.76 8.52 7.81
C VAL A 57 -14.63 8.63 8.83
N ASP A 58 -14.34 7.55 9.57
CA ASP A 58 -13.32 7.56 10.62
C ASP A 58 -11.91 7.58 10.00
N ALA A 59 -11.72 6.87 8.88
CA ALA A 59 -10.46 6.87 8.16
C ALA A 59 -10.29 8.06 7.20
N GLY A 60 -11.37 8.73 6.83
CA GLY A 60 -11.37 9.85 5.88
C GLY A 60 -10.95 9.42 4.47
N MET A 61 -11.28 8.20 4.08
CA MET A 61 -10.91 7.61 2.78
C MET A 61 -11.96 6.58 2.32
N PRO A 62 -11.94 6.11 1.06
CA PRO A 62 -12.81 5.02 0.64
C PRO A 62 -12.58 3.75 1.46
N VAL A 63 -13.65 2.98 1.72
CA VAL A 63 -13.57 1.72 2.46
C VAL A 63 -12.63 0.76 1.75
N LEU A 64 -11.68 0.18 2.49
CA LEU A 64 -10.81 -0.89 2.02
C LEU A 64 -11.44 -2.25 2.34
N THR A 65 -11.85 -2.99 1.31
CA THR A 65 -12.38 -4.34 1.46
C THR A 65 -11.26 -5.34 1.14
N PRO A 66 -10.93 -6.27 2.06
CA PRO A 66 -9.94 -7.30 1.77
C PRO A 66 -10.42 -8.19 0.63
N ILE A 67 -9.53 -8.45 -0.33
CA ILE A 67 -9.74 -9.42 -1.39
C ILE A 67 -9.51 -10.79 -0.76
N VAL A 68 -10.59 -11.51 -0.48
CA VAL A 68 -10.50 -12.93 -0.09
C VAL A 68 -10.09 -13.70 -1.34
N LEU A 69 -8.79 -13.93 -1.50
CA LEU A 69 -8.29 -14.95 -2.43
C LEU A 69 -8.54 -16.30 -1.76
N HIS A 70 -9.64 -16.94 -2.15
CA HIS A 70 -9.91 -18.35 -1.87
C HIS A 70 -8.87 -19.24 -2.55
#